data_AF-A0A090X023-F1
#
_entry.id   AF-A0A090X023-F1
#
_cell.length_a   1.000
_cell.length_b   1.000
_cell.length_c   1.000
_cell.angle_alpha   90.00
_cell.angle_beta   90.00
_cell.angle_gamma   90.00
#
_symmetry.space_group_name_H-M   'P 1'
#
loop_
_entity.id
_entity.type
_entity.pdbx_description
1 polymer ?
#
loop_
_entity_poly.entity_id
_entity_poly.type
_entity_poly.pdbx_seq_one_letter_code
_entity_poly.pdbx_strand_id
1 'polypeptide(L)'
;MQKKHVILVTLLSLITFGFAQEQVNYLEESEADFTKRMQWFTDAKYGMFIHFGLYSQLGGIYKGNDEGRYAEWIQGNQNISSEEYATLINTWNPKDFDANNIVKLAKKAGMKYLVVTTKHHEGFCLWDSEYTDFDIAKSPMKGRDLVKELADACKKGGLHFGTYYSIIDWHHHPKRWNITKKKSVKTGGA
;
A
#
# COMPACT_ATOMS: atom_id res chain seq x y z
N MET A 1 65.29 -33.49 -29.35
CA MET A 1 63.90 -33.17 -29.78
C MET A 1 62.98 -33.16 -28.56
N GLN A 2 62.70 -31.99 -27.99
CA GLN A 2 61.75 -31.82 -26.88
C GLN A 2 60.58 -30.95 -27.38
N LYS A 3 59.37 -31.52 -27.43
CA LYS A 3 58.15 -30.79 -27.80
C LYS A 3 57.55 -30.17 -26.54
N LYS A 4 57.73 -28.85 -26.35
CA LYS A 4 57.03 -28.07 -25.32
C LYS A 4 55.53 -28.05 -25.65
N HIS A 5 54.70 -28.55 -24.75
CA HIS A 5 53.24 -28.46 -24.87
C HIS A 5 52.82 -27.09 -24.33
N VAL A 6 52.30 -26.23 -25.20
CA VAL A 6 51.70 -24.94 -24.82
C VAL A 6 50.26 -25.21 -24.43
N ILE A 7 49.94 -25.08 -23.15
CA ILE A 7 48.57 -25.10 -22.65
C ILE A 7 47.98 -23.71 -22.91
N LEU A 8 47.01 -23.63 -23.82
CA LEU A 8 46.23 -22.42 -24.09
C LEU A 8 45.06 -22.38 -23.09
N VAL A 9 45.18 -21.57 -22.04
CA VAL A 9 44.07 -21.25 -21.13
C VAL A 9 43.26 -20.12 -21.78
N THR A 10 42.12 -20.44 -22.40
CA THR A 10 41.19 -19.42 -22.90
C THR A 10 40.34 -18.92 -21.73
N LEU A 11 40.67 -17.74 -21.21
CA LEU A 11 39.89 -17.07 -20.18
C LEU A 11 38.64 -16.45 -20.84
N LEU A 12 37.48 -17.09 -20.67
CA LEU A 12 36.20 -16.56 -21.14
C LEU A 12 35.68 -15.55 -20.10
N SER A 13 35.98 -14.27 -20.29
CA SER A 13 35.40 -13.19 -19.48
C SER A 13 33.91 -13.02 -19.83
N LEU A 14 33.03 -13.53 -18.96
CA LEU A 14 31.62 -13.15 -18.97
C LEU A 14 31.51 -11.65 -18.64
N ILE A 15 31.30 -10.83 -19.66
CA ILE A 15 30.90 -9.44 -19.47
C ILE A 15 29.42 -9.46 -19.07
N THR A 16 29.14 -9.41 -17.78
CA THR A 16 27.81 -9.08 -17.27
C THR A 16 27.58 -7.60 -17.54
N PHE A 17 26.91 -7.26 -18.64
CA PHE A 17 26.31 -5.94 -18.79
C PHE A 17 25.18 -5.83 -17.77
N GLY A 18 25.48 -5.24 -16.62
CA GLY A 18 24.45 -4.72 -15.72
C GLY A 18 23.77 -3.56 -16.44
N PHE A 19 22.58 -3.78 -16.98
CA PHE A 19 21.72 -2.68 -17.39
C PHE A 19 21.29 -1.95 -16.11
N ALA A 20 21.99 -0.87 -15.78
CA ALA A 20 21.48 0.10 -14.84
C ALA A 20 20.22 0.70 -15.48
N GLN A 21 19.06 0.32 -14.95
CA GLN A 21 17.80 0.90 -15.40
C GLN A 21 17.81 2.36 -14.98
N GLU A 22 17.86 3.26 -15.96
CA GLU A 22 17.85 4.70 -15.73
C GLU A 22 16.62 5.10 -14.92
N GLN A 23 16.81 5.96 -13.91
CA GLN A 23 15.72 6.40 -13.07
C GLN A 23 14.79 7.32 -13.87
N VAL A 24 13.55 6.89 -14.08
CA VAL A 24 12.55 7.67 -14.83
C VAL A 24 12.10 8.86 -13.99
N ASN A 25 12.23 10.08 -14.50
CA ASN A 25 11.61 11.27 -13.92
C ASN A 25 10.17 11.40 -14.43
N TYR A 26 9.20 10.94 -13.65
CA TYR A 26 7.79 11.01 -14.01
C TYR A 26 7.20 12.44 -14.07
N LEU A 27 7.89 13.45 -13.52
CA LEU A 27 7.43 14.84 -13.59
C LEU A 27 7.76 15.50 -14.94
N GLU A 28 8.75 14.96 -15.65
CA GLU A 28 9.26 15.49 -16.92
C GLU A 28 9.17 14.45 -18.05
N GLU A 29 8.37 13.39 -17.87
CA GLU A 29 8.22 12.36 -18.89
C GLU A 29 7.51 12.90 -20.14
N SER A 30 7.90 12.40 -21.31
CA SER A 30 7.23 12.78 -22.56
C SER A 30 5.81 12.19 -22.62
N GLU A 31 4.90 12.84 -23.36
CA GLU A 31 3.55 12.31 -23.56
C GLU A 31 3.55 10.90 -24.20
N ALA A 32 4.51 10.63 -25.08
CA ALA A 32 4.66 9.32 -25.72
C ALA A 32 5.04 8.24 -24.70
N ASP A 33 5.97 8.54 -23.78
CA ASP A 33 6.38 7.61 -22.73
C ASP A 33 5.27 7.40 -21.69
N PHE A 34 4.58 8.46 -21.28
CA PHE A 34 3.38 8.37 -20.44
C PHE A 34 2.33 7.45 -21.07
N THR A 35 2.00 7.67 -22.35
CA THR A 35 1.00 6.89 -23.08
C THR A 35 1.39 5.42 -23.14
N LYS A 36 2.65 5.14 -23.49
CA LYS A 36 3.18 3.77 -23.52
C LYS A 36 3.11 3.10 -22.15
N ARG A 37 3.48 3.82 -21.08
CA ARG A 37 3.45 3.34 -19.69
C ARG A 37 2.03 3.09 -19.20
N MET A 38 1.06 3.91 -19.60
CA MET A 38 -0.34 3.82 -19.19
C MET A 38 -1.20 2.93 -20.10
N GLN A 39 -0.65 2.42 -21.20
CA GLN A 39 -1.37 1.57 -22.15
C GLN A 39 -2.06 0.38 -21.47
N TRP A 40 -1.37 -0.29 -20.53
CA TRP A 40 -1.97 -1.42 -19.79
C TRP A 40 -3.24 -1.02 -19.04
N PHE A 41 -3.27 0.19 -18.45
CA PHE A 41 -4.41 0.67 -17.67
C PHE A 41 -5.57 1.03 -18.60
N THR A 42 -5.26 1.65 -19.73
CA THR A 42 -6.21 1.87 -20.82
C THR A 42 -6.82 0.55 -21.29
N ASP A 43 -6.03 -0.51 -21.44
CA ASP A 43 -6.48 -1.82 -21.93
C ASP A 43 -7.21 -2.65 -20.86
N ALA A 44 -6.93 -2.40 -19.58
CA ALA A 44 -7.42 -3.21 -18.47
C ALA A 44 -8.96 -3.21 -18.38
N LYS A 45 -9.59 -2.03 -18.53
CA LYS A 45 -11.04 -1.74 -18.51
C LYS A 45 -11.84 -2.18 -17.27
N TYR A 46 -11.44 -3.24 -16.59
CA TYR A 46 -12.19 -3.90 -15.53
C TYR A 46 -11.27 -4.41 -14.42
N GLY A 47 -11.58 -4.03 -13.18
CA GLY A 47 -10.77 -4.35 -12.01
C GLY A 47 -11.59 -4.51 -10.74
N MET A 48 -10.97 -5.15 -9.75
CA MET A 48 -11.52 -5.30 -8.41
C MET A 48 -11.09 -4.11 -7.54
N PHE A 49 -12.00 -3.56 -6.75
CA PHE A 49 -11.65 -2.64 -5.67
C PHE A 49 -12.08 -3.26 -4.34
N ILE A 50 -11.19 -3.26 -3.35
CA ILE A 50 -11.43 -3.80 -2.01
C ILE A 50 -11.33 -2.66 -0.99
N HIS A 51 -12.46 -2.34 -0.35
CA HIS A 51 -12.48 -1.62 0.91
C HIS A 51 -12.45 -2.64 2.04
N PHE A 52 -11.39 -2.61 2.83
CA PHE A 52 -11.22 -3.48 3.99
C PHE A 52 -10.47 -2.75 5.11
N GLY A 53 -10.96 -2.89 6.35
CA GLY A 53 -10.45 -2.17 7.52
C GLY A 53 -11.17 -2.58 8.80
N LEU A 54 -11.05 -1.77 9.86
CA LEU A 54 -11.72 -2.05 11.15
C LEU A 54 -13.24 -1.87 11.02
N TYR A 55 -13.70 -0.93 10.18
CA TYR A 55 -15.12 -0.72 9.89
C TYR A 55 -15.85 -1.99 9.42
N SER A 56 -15.12 -2.94 8.82
CA SER A 56 -15.69 -4.23 8.39
C SER A 56 -16.19 -5.07 9.57
N GLN A 57 -15.67 -4.90 10.79
CA GLN A 57 -16.17 -5.58 11.99
C GLN A 57 -17.54 -5.05 12.43
N LEU A 58 -17.77 -3.74 12.24
CA LEU A 58 -19.02 -3.09 12.63
C LEU A 58 -20.11 -3.29 11.57
N GLY A 59 -19.73 -3.41 10.29
CA GLY A 59 -20.66 -3.72 9.21
C GLY A 59 -21.76 -2.67 9.00
N GLY A 60 -21.51 -1.42 9.41
CA GLY A 60 -22.49 -0.34 9.32
C GLY A 60 -23.41 -0.19 10.53
N ILE A 61 -23.29 -1.04 11.55
CA ILE A 61 -24.12 -0.99 12.75
C ILE A 61 -23.26 -0.68 13.98
N TYR A 62 -23.68 0.31 14.77
CA TYR A 62 -22.98 0.68 15.99
C TYR A 62 -23.96 0.92 17.13
N LYS A 63 -23.80 0.18 18.24
CA LYS A 63 -24.68 0.23 19.42
C LYS A 63 -26.19 0.09 19.08
N GLY A 64 -26.50 -0.72 18.08
CA GLY A 64 -27.87 -0.96 17.60
C GLY A 64 -28.40 0.09 16.61
N ASN A 65 -27.62 1.13 16.31
CA ASN A 65 -27.95 2.11 15.27
C ASN A 65 -27.40 1.64 13.92
N ASP A 66 -28.26 1.53 12.91
CA ASP A 66 -27.94 1.21 11.52
C ASP A 66 -28.06 2.42 10.58
N GLU A 67 -28.28 3.62 11.12
CA GLU A 67 -28.33 4.86 10.36
C GLU A 67 -26.95 5.27 9.82
N GLY A 68 -26.97 6.04 8.73
CA GLY A 68 -25.77 6.54 8.06
C GLY A 68 -25.57 5.95 6.68
N ARG A 69 -24.61 6.51 5.93
CA ARG A 69 -24.26 6.05 4.59
C ARG A 69 -22.82 5.59 4.58
N TYR A 70 -22.60 4.47 3.90
CA TYR A 70 -21.29 3.84 3.73
C TYR A 70 -20.70 3.34 5.06
N ALA A 71 -20.56 2.02 5.18
CA ALA A 71 -20.12 1.39 6.42
C ALA A 71 -18.69 1.81 6.81
N GLU A 72 -17.84 2.13 5.83
CA GLU A 72 -16.47 2.62 6.05
C GLU A 72 -16.39 4.05 6.62
N TRP A 73 -17.51 4.77 6.66
CA TRP A 73 -17.66 6.09 7.29
C TRP A 73 -18.27 6.03 8.69
N ILE A 74 -18.52 4.83 9.23
CA ILE A 74 -19.27 4.65 10.49
C ILE A 74 -18.69 5.43 11.68
N GLN A 75 -17.36 5.57 11.77
CA GLN A 75 -16.72 6.37 12.82
C GLN A 75 -17.24 7.81 12.84
N GLY A 76 -17.27 8.47 11.67
CA GLY A 76 -17.76 9.84 11.53
C GLY A 76 -19.28 9.92 11.61
N ASN A 77 -20.00 9.01 10.95
CA ASN A 77 -21.46 9.02 10.91
C ASN A 77 -22.10 8.85 12.29
N GLN A 78 -21.47 8.05 13.16
CA GLN A 78 -21.97 7.71 14.48
C GLN A 78 -21.27 8.48 15.60
N ASN A 79 -20.41 9.47 15.26
CA ASN A 79 -19.62 10.26 16.20
C ASN A 79 -18.83 9.40 17.21
N ILE A 80 -18.25 8.29 16.75
CA ILE A 80 -17.42 7.42 17.58
C ILE A 80 -16.08 8.13 17.82
N SER A 81 -15.66 8.27 19.08
CA SER A 81 -14.36 8.88 19.37
C SER A 81 -13.21 8.07 18.78
N SER A 82 -12.10 8.73 18.46
CA SER A 82 -10.91 8.05 17.90
C SER A 82 -10.40 6.96 18.86
N GLU A 83 -10.42 7.23 20.17
CA GLU A 83 -9.97 6.31 21.20
C GLU A 83 -10.89 5.08 21.31
N GLU A 84 -12.21 5.28 21.29
CA GLU A 84 -13.16 4.17 21.34
C GLU A 84 -13.06 3.32 20.07
N TYR A 85 -13.01 3.97 18.89
CA TYR A 85 -12.89 3.29 17.62
C TYR A 85 -11.59 2.48 17.51
N ALA A 86 -10.48 3.03 18.02
CA ALA A 86 -9.20 2.35 17.99
C ALA A 86 -9.18 1.04 18.77
N THR A 87 -10.08 0.84 19.74
CA THR A 87 -10.18 -0.42 20.50
C THR A 87 -10.58 -1.62 19.65
N LEU A 88 -11.18 -1.41 18.46
CA LEU A 88 -11.55 -2.47 17.53
C LEU A 88 -10.36 -3.34 17.13
N ILE A 89 -9.16 -2.74 17.07
CA ILE A 89 -7.90 -3.42 16.73
C ILE A 89 -7.65 -4.68 17.57
N ASN A 90 -8.07 -4.66 18.84
CA ASN A 90 -7.87 -5.76 19.79
C ASN A 90 -8.61 -7.04 19.39
N THR A 91 -9.66 -6.91 18.57
CA THR A 91 -10.51 -8.01 18.13
C THR A 91 -10.46 -8.25 16.63
N TRP A 92 -9.67 -7.45 15.89
CA TRP A 92 -9.59 -7.55 14.44
C TRP A 92 -8.79 -8.79 14.03
N ASN A 93 -9.49 -9.84 13.61
CA ASN A 93 -8.89 -11.13 13.25
C ASN A 93 -9.62 -11.80 12.06
N PRO A 94 -9.43 -11.33 10.82
CA PRO A 94 -9.97 -11.97 9.64
C PRO A 94 -9.17 -13.25 9.31
N LYS A 95 -9.35 -14.28 10.14
CA LYS A 95 -8.65 -15.57 10.05
C LYS A 95 -8.81 -16.28 8.70
N ASP A 96 -9.92 -16.04 8.01
CA ASP A 96 -10.25 -16.67 6.73
C ASP A 96 -9.75 -15.84 5.52
N PHE A 97 -8.98 -14.78 5.76
CA PHE A 97 -8.38 -13.98 4.69
C PHE A 97 -7.35 -14.80 3.90
N ASP A 98 -7.60 -14.92 2.59
CA ASP A 98 -6.73 -15.59 1.63
C ASP A 98 -6.60 -14.76 0.34
N ALA A 99 -5.44 -14.13 0.17
CA ALA A 99 -5.11 -13.33 -1.01
C ALA A 99 -5.14 -14.13 -2.32
N ASN A 100 -4.75 -15.42 -2.31
CA ASN A 100 -4.77 -16.26 -3.50
C ASN A 100 -6.21 -16.54 -3.95
N ASN A 101 -7.12 -16.79 -3.01
CA ASN A 101 -8.54 -17.01 -3.33
C ASN A 101 -9.19 -15.75 -3.89
N ILE A 102 -8.91 -14.58 -3.31
CA ILE A 102 -9.39 -13.29 -3.82
C ILE A 102 -8.90 -13.05 -5.26
N VAL A 103 -7.60 -13.22 -5.51
CA VAL A 103 -7.03 -13.01 -6.85
C VAL A 103 -7.54 -14.04 -7.85
N LYS A 104 -7.71 -15.31 -7.43
CA LYS A 104 -8.32 -16.35 -8.27
C LYS A 104 -9.74 -15.98 -8.66
N LEU A 105 -10.52 -15.43 -7.73
CA LEU A 105 -11.88 -14.94 -7.99
C LEU A 105 -11.87 -13.77 -8.98
N ALA A 106 -11.03 -12.77 -8.76
CA ALA A 106 -10.88 -11.62 -9.66
C ALA A 106 -10.54 -12.07 -11.09
N LYS A 107 -9.57 -12.98 -11.22
CA LYS A 107 -9.16 -13.56 -12.51
C LYS A 107 -10.30 -14.34 -13.16
N LYS A 108 -11.03 -15.16 -12.41
CA LYS A 108 -12.18 -15.92 -12.92
C LYS A 108 -13.29 -14.99 -13.44
N ALA A 109 -13.47 -13.83 -12.81
CA ALA A 109 -14.40 -12.79 -13.27
C ALA A 109 -13.89 -11.99 -14.49
N GLY A 110 -12.65 -12.21 -14.93
CA GLY A 110 -12.06 -11.53 -16.09
C GLY A 110 -11.37 -10.20 -15.78
N MET A 111 -11.25 -9.83 -14.50
CA MET A 111 -10.60 -8.60 -14.06
C MET A 111 -9.10 -8.61 -14.36
N LYS A 112 -8.54 -7.43 -14.68
CA LYS A 112 -7.13 -7.24 -15.07
C LYS A 112 -6.27 -6.61 -13.99
N TYR A 113 -6.90 -5.99 -13.00
CA TYR A 113 -6.22 -5.35 -11.88
C TYR A 113 -7.04 -5.45 -10.60
N LEU A 114 -6.36 -5.27 -9.47
CA LEU A 114 -6.95 -5.24 -8.14
C LEU A 114 -6.37 -4.04 -7.38
N VAL A 115 -7.25 -3.25 -6.75
CA VAL A 115 -6.88 -2.15 -5.85
C VAL A 115 -7.43 -2.44 -4.47
N VAL A 116 -6.61 -2.23 -3.44
CA VAL A 116 -7.02 -2.39 -2.03
C VAL A 116 -6.76 -1.11 -1.25
N THR A 117 -7.64 -0.78 -0.30
CA THR A 117 -7.37 0.23 0.72
C THR A 117 -6.21 -0.22 1.60
N THR A 118 -5.03 0.37 1.43
CA THR A 118 -3.93 0.13 2.38
C THR A 118 -4.24 0.82 3.69
N LYS A 119 -4.74 2.07 3.60
CA LYS A 119 -5.25 2.88 4.70
C LYS A 119 -6.49 3.66 4.25
N HIS A 120 -7.59 3.58 5.00
CA HIS A 120 -8.79 4.40 4.79
C HIS A 120 -8.82 5.62 5.73
N HIS A 121 -9.90 6.41 5.72
CA HIS A 121 -10.04 7.60 6.58
C HIS A 121 -9.88 7.29 8.07
N GLU A 122 -10.25 6.09 8.51
CA GLU A 122 -10.08 5.65 9.91
C GLU A 122 -8.60 5.66 10.37
N GLY A 123 -7.64 5.60 9.44
CA GLY A 123 -6.21 5.65 9.75
C GLY A 123 -5.54 4.28 9.97
N PHE A 124 -6.31 3.20 10.06
CA PHE A 124 -5.79 1.84 10.25
C PHE A 124 -5.05 1.35 9.00
N CYS A 125 -3.84 0.85 9.19
CA CYS A 125 -2.97 0.36 8.12
C CYS A 125 -3.02 -1.18 8.02
N LEU A 126 -3.24 -1.73 6.81
CA LEU A 126 -3.26 -3.18 6.55
C LEU A 126 -1.86 -3.83 6.44
N TRP A 127 -0.81 -3.08 6.74
CA TRP A 127 0.60 -3.48 6.74
C TRP A 127 1.28 -2.97 8.03
N ASP A 128 2.40 -3.57 8.42
CA ASP A 128 3.21 -3.14 9.58
C ASP A 128 3.94 -1.84 9.23
N SER A 129 3.45 -0.71 9.73
CA SER A 129 3.89 0.63 9.36
C SER A 129 4.93 1.14 10.35
N GLU A 130 6.04 1.65 9.85
CA GLU A 130 7.07 2.25 10.72
C GLU A 130 6.64 3.59 11.36
N TYR A 131 5.49 4.14 10.96
CA TYR A 131 5.07 5.51 11.29
C TYR A 131 3.86 5.61 12.23
N THR A 132 3.20 4.50 12.55
CA THR A 132 2.02 4.49 13.44
C THR A 132 1.90 3.16 14.13
N ASP A 133 1.40 3.16 15.37
CA ASP A 133 0.98 1.93 16.04
C ASP A 133 -0.47 1.55 15.67
N PHE A 134 -1.17 2.35 14.86
CA PHE A 134 -2.54 2.04 14.44
C PHE A 134 -2.55 1.22 13.15
N ASP A 135 -2.08 -0.02 13.27
CA ASP A 135 -1.89 -0.91 12.13
C ASP A 135 -2.06 -2.39 12.47
N ILE A 136 -1.95 -3.23 11.45
CA ILE A 136 -2.13 -4.68 11.58
C ILE A 136 -1.19 -5.32 12.62
N ALA A 137 0.00 -4.75 12.87
CA ALA A 137 0.97 -5.31 13.80
C ALA A 137 0.54 -5.20 15.27
N LYS A 138 -0.41 -4.31 15.60
CA LYS A 138 -1.06 -4.24 16.93
C LYS A 138 -2.36 -5.03 17.05
N SER A 139 -2.77 -5.73 15.99
CA SER A 139 -3.93 -6.62 16.02
C SER A 139 -3.53 -8.08 16.30
N PRO A 140 -4.50 -8.98 16.54
CA PRO A 140 -4.27 -10.43 16.51
C PRO A 140 -3.59 -10.97 15.24
N MET A 141 -3.58 -10.20 14.14
CA MET A 141 -2.95 -10.56 12.87
C MET A 141 -1.46 -10.17 12.79
N LYS A 142 -0.84 -9.81 13.92
CA LYS A 142 0.58 -9.46 14.00
C LYS A 142 1.47 -10.45 13.25
N GLY A 143 2.40 -9.92 12.45
CA GLY A 143 3.31 -10.69 11.62
C GLY A 143 2.79 -10.98 10.21
N ARG A 144 1.57 -10.53 9.87
CA ARG A 144 1.05 -10.53 8.50
C ARG A 144 1.08 -9.13 7.89
N ASP A 145 1.13 -9.10 6.57
CA ASP A 145 1.03 -7.90 5.75
C ASP A 145 0.07 -8.22 4.59
N LEU A 146 -1.18 -7.80 4.73
CA LEU A 146 -2.21 -8.17 3.75
C LEU A 146 -2.02 -7.44 2.42
N VAL A 147 -1.39 -6.27 2.43
CA VAL A 147 -1.05 -5.52 1.23
C VAL A 147 -0.02 -6.29 0.42
N LYS A 148 1.04 -6.77 1.08
CA LYS A 148 2.07 -7.61 0.46
C LYS A 148 1.52 -8.94 -0.04
N GLU A 149 0.70 -9.62 0.77
CA GLU A 149 0.10 -10.89 0.36
C GLU A 149 -0.76 -10.74 -0.90
N LEU A 150 -1.56 -9.66 -1.01
CA LEU A 150 -2.33 -9.35 -2.22
C LEU A 150 -1.43 -8.97 -3.41
N ALA A 151 -0.38 -8.18 -3.19
CA ALA A 151 0.58 -7.82 -4.23
C ALA A 151 1.26 -9.07 -4.82
N ASP A 152 1.74 -9.96 -3.97
CA ASP A 152 2.40 -11.22 -4.36
C ASP A 152 1.41 -12.15 -5.09
N ALA A 153 0.17 -12.27 -4.57
CA ALA A 153 -0.87 -13.05 -5.22
C ALA A 153 -1.26 -12.49 -6.60
N CYS A 154 -1.39 -11.16 -6.74
CA CYS A 154 -1.66 -10.51 -8.02
C CYS A 154 -0.54 -10.77 -9.03
N LYS A 155 0.72 -10.61 -8.59
CA LYS A 155 1.90 -10.91 -9.42
C LYS A 155 1.89 -12.36 -9.92
N LYS A 156 1.59 -13.33 -9.04
CA LYS A 156 1.45 -14.74 -9.41
C LYS A 156 0.23 -14.99 -10.32
N GLY A 157 -0.86 -14.27 -10.10
CA GLY A 157 -2.11 -14.37 -10.85
C GLY A 157 -2.06 -13.73 -12.24
N GLY A 158 -1.08 -12.86 -12.50
CA GLY A 158 -1.00 -12.05 -13.71
C GLY A 158 -1.99 -10.89 -13.71
N LEU A 159 -2.26 -10.30 -12.53
CA LEU A 159 -3.06 -9.09 -12.36
C LEU A 159 -2.15 -7.93 -11.98
N HIS A 160 -2.47 -6.73 -12.47
CA HIS A 160 -1.86 -5.51 -11.95
C HIS A 160 -2.36 -5.23 -10.53
N PHE A 161 -1.46 -4.82 -9.63
CA PHE A 161 -1.80 -4.45 -8.26
C PHE A 161 -1.72 -2.94 -8.07
N GLY A 162 -2.70 -2.37 -7.38
CA GLY A 162 -2.73 -0.96 -7.01
C GLY A 162 -3.12 -0.78 -5.54
N THR A 163 -2.80 0.40 -5.02
CA THR A 163 -3.05 0.77 -3.64
C THR A 163 -3.91 2.02 -3.59
N TYR A 164 -4.97 1.99 -2.80
CA TYR A 164 -5.65 3.19 -2.33
C TYR A 164 -5.04 3.61 -1.00
N TYR A 165 -4.74 4.90 -0.84
CA TYR A 165 -4.26 5.48 0.40
C TYR A 165 -5.05 6.76 0.71
N SER A 166 -5.65 6.83 1.89
CA SER A 166 -6.33 8.04 2.31
C SER A 166 -5.38 9.08 2.89
N ILE A 167 -5.44 10.30 2.35
CA ILE A 167 -4.74 11.46 2.91
C ILE A 167 -5.43 11.92 4.21
N ILE A 168 -6.77 11.86 4.24
CA ILE A 168 -7.54 12.10 5.47
C ILE A 168 -7.21 10.99 6.46
N ASP A 169 -6.99 11.38 7.71
CA ASP A 169 -6.66 10.48 8.81
C ASP A 169 -7.38 10.95 10.08
N TRP A 170 -8.40 10.21 10.51
CA TRP A 170 -9.18 10.52 11.71
C TRP A 170 -8.47 10.07 13.00
N HIS A 171 -7.46 9.21 12.88
CA HIS A 171 -6.67 8.74 14.01
C HIS A 171 -5.50 9.68 14.29
N HIS A 172 -4.89 10.25 13.25
CA HIS A 172 -3.78 11.18 13.39
C HIS A 172 -4.28 12.57 13.78
N HIS A 173 -4.09 12.93 15.06
CA HIS A 173 -4.24 14.32 15.49
C HIS A 173 -2.98 15.10 15.09
N PRO A 174 -3.03 16.02 14.10
CA PRO A 174 -1.87 16.82 13.80
C PRO A 174 -1.52 17.62 15.05
N LYS A 175 -0.32 17.41 15.60
CA LYS A 175 0.26 18.36 16.55
C LYS A 175 0.20 19.71 15.84
N ARG A 176 -0.60 20.64 16.36
CA ARG A 176 -0.71 22.01 15.83
C ARG A 176 0.72 22.51 15.62
N TRP A 177 1.10 22.69 14.36
CA TRP A 177 2.38 23.28 14.04
C TRP A 177 2.32 24.73 14.53
N ASN A 178 2.97 25.01 15.67
CA ASN A 178 3.05 26.36 16.22
C ASN A 178 3.91 27.23 15.29
N ILE A 179 3.28 27.91 14.32
CA ILE A 179 3.88 28.96 13.47
C ILE A 179 4.13 30.24 14.29
N THR A 180 4.64 30.11 15.51
CA THR A 180 4.94 31.25 16.41
C THR A 180 6.25 31.03 17.15
N LYS A 181 7.30 30.60 16.46
CA LYS A 181 8.68 30.95 16.85
C LYS A 181 9.50 31.28 15.61
N LYS A 182 9.27 32.46 15.04
CA LYS A 182 10.31 33.18 14.31
C LYS A 182 11.41 33.43 15.34
N LYS A 183 12.49 32.63 15.32
CA LYS A 183 13.72 32.99 16.05
C LYS A 183 14.14 34.34 15.48
N SER A 184 14.04 35.39 16.28
CA SER A 184 14.70 36.65 15.99
C SER A 184 16.19 36.34 15.90
N VAL A 185 16.73 36.39 14.68
CA VAL A 185 18.17 36.47 14.48
C VAL A 185 18.57 37.82 15.04
N LYS A 186 19.19 37.84 16.22
CA LYS A 186 19.93 39.01 16.69
C LYS A 186 21.12 39.19 15.74
N THR A 187 20.99 40.08 14.76
CA THR A 187 22.15 40.64 14.08
C THR A 187 22.78 41.64 15.05
N GLY A 188 23.86 41.23 15.69
CA GLY A 188 24.73 42.14 16.43
C GLY A 188 25.56 43.01 15.49
N GLY A 189 25.76 44.26 15.89
CA GLY A 189 26.97 45.05 15.62
C GLY A 189 27.20 45.56 14.21
N ALA A 190 26.93 46.86 14.01
CA ALA A 190 27.96 47.89 13.83
C ALA A 190 27.38 49.23 14.28
#